data_AF-A0A2U1B7Q1-F1
#
_entry.id   AF-A0A2U1B7Q1-F1
#
_cell.length_a   1.000
_cell.length_b   1.000
_cell.length_c   1.000
_cell.angle_alpha   90.00
_cell.angle_beta   90.00
_cell.angle_gamma   90.00
#
_symmetry.space_group_name_H-M   'P 1'
#
loop_
_entity.id
_entity.type
_entity.pdbx_description
1 polymer ?
#
loop_
_entity_poly.entity_id
_entity_poly.type
_entity_poly.pdbx_seq_one_letter_code
_entity_poly.pdbx_strand_id
1 'polypeptide(L)'
;MRTFPKIPATAVLLLLAIAAVAEPINIRMSREDRFRLQPPQGAQLKLEKYMPNRIAVAEITGPQQQYQMQLTFLASLASEGVLNDADKLENALRVRAREFLPQCVEQLFRVYPANPAGRPAALLYLTDRKYAEKLPPAGEWRYLTCGMVRIGDNAVLTYLLKTNSIGTPEYARLLKFVDSFVKPAASAPAGAKISDSRAAVQALIRATPEAAAYLPFTATLNGSHWQLDGSRLDNTAPLNDTRHYQVETATGKVSELK
;
A
#
# COMPACT_ATOMS: atom_id res chain seq x y z
N MET A 1 -20.73 62.54 -26.12
CA MET A 1 -21.80 61.66 -25.56
C MET A 1 -22.00 60.53 -26.55
N ARG A 2 -21.95 59.23 -26.25
CA ARG A 2 -21.91 58.48 -24.99
C ARG A 2 -21.11 57.19 -25.23
N THR A 3 -20.49 56.76 -24.16
CA THR A 3 -19.60 55.61 -23.94
C THR A 3 -20.19 54.27 -24.36
N PHE A 4 -19.39 53.47 -25.07
CA PHE A 4 -19.54 52.01 -25.12
C PHE A 4 -19.28 51.41 -23.74
N PRO A 5 -20.15 50.54 -23.19
CA PRO A 5 -19.75 49.71 -22.07
C PRO A 5 -18.87 48.56 -22.57
N LYS A 6 -17.58 48.62 -22.22
CA LYS A 6 -16.69 47.47 -22.17
C LYS A 6 -17.17 46.56 -21.04
N ILE A 7 -17.55 45.33 -21.35
CA ILE A 7 -17.62 44.25 -20.35
C ILE A 7 -16.35 43.41 -20.54
N PRO A 8 -15.46 43.33 -19.54
CA PRO A 8 -14.18 42.65 -19.67
C PRO A 8 -14.36 41.13 -19.79
N ALA A 9 -13.39 40.55 -20.47
CA ALA A 9 -13.18 39.12 -20.61
C ALA A 9 -12.94 38.46 -19.24
N THR A 10 -14.00 37.93 -18.64
CA THR A 10 -13.91 36.91 -17.60
C THR A 10 -15.21 36.11 -17.57
N ALA A 11 -15.45 35.35 -18.65
CA ALA A 11 -16.15 34.09 -18.47
C ALA A 11 -15.20 33.20 -17.66
N VAL A 12 -15.27 33.33 -16.34
CA VAL A 12 -14.74 32.33 -15.42
C VAL A 12 -15.52 31.06 -15.75
N LEU A 13 -14.95 30.26 -16.66
CA LEU A 13 -15.27 28.86 -16.79
C LEU A 13 -14.82 28.26 -15.47
N LEU A 14 -15.70 28.34 -14.47
CA LEU A 14 -15.57 27.59 -13.24
C LEU A 14 -15.75 26.13 -13.67
N LEU A 15 -14.64 25.50 -14.09
CA LEU A 15 -14.56 24.04 -14.12
C LEU A 15 -14.75 23.60 -12.67
N LEU A 16 -16.00 23.41 -12.28
CA LEU A 16 -16.35 22.50 -11.22
C LEU A 16 -15.88 21.13 -11.70
N ALA A 17 -14.63 20.81 -11.38
CA ALA A 17 -14.19 19.43 -11.26
C ALA A 17 -15.03 18.83 -10.13
N ILE A 18 -16.26 18.45 -10.46
CA ILE A 18 -17.00 17.48 -9.66
C ILE A 18 -16.15 16.23 -9.80
N ALA A 19 -15.25 16.00 -8.84
CA ALA A 19 -14.62 14.72 -8.68
C ALA A 19 -15.77 13.74 -8.50
N ALA A 20 -16.16 13.05 -9.57
CA ALA A 20 -17.15 12.00 -9.51
C ALA A 20 -16.62 11.04 -8.45
N VAL A 21 -17.26 11.02 -7.28
CA VAL A 21 -16.96 10.03 -6.25
C VAL A 21 -17.38 8.73 -6.90
N ALA A 22 -16.41 7.99 -7.45
CA ALA A 22 -16.67 6.70 -8.06
C ALA A 22 -17.44 5.85 -7.04
N GLU A 23 -18.61 5.35 -7.45
CA GLU A 23 -19.40 4.51 -6.57
C GLU A 23 -18.55 3.34 -6.07
N PRO A 24 -18.66 3.00 -4.78
CA PRO A 24 -17.86 1.92 -4.20
C PRO A 24 -18.17 0.59 -4.89
N ILE A 25 -17.13 -0.11 -5.34
CA ILE A 25 -17.26 -1.44 -5.95
C ILE A 25 -17.17 -2.51 -4.88
N ASN A 26 -18.17 -3.39 -4.80
CA ASN A 26 -18.14 -4.53 -3.89
C ASN A 26 -17.48 -5.74 -4.55
N ILE A 27 -16.38 -6.21 -3.97
CA ILE A 27 -15.59 -7.35 -4.44
C ILE A 27 -15.86 -8.54 -3.52
N ARG A 28 -16.42 -9.62 -4.07
CA ARG A 28 -16.69 -10.87 -3.33
C ARG A 28 -15.67 -11.95 -3.70
N MET A 29 -14.80 -12.33 -2.77
CA MET A 29 -13.81 -13.41 -2.92
C MET A 29 -14.27 -14.72 -2.27
N SER A 30 -15.07 -14.64 -1.20
CA SER A 30 -15.73 -15.79 -0.60
C SER A 30 -17.01 -15.35 0.11
N ARG A 31 -17.70 -16.26 0.80
CA ARG A 31 -18.86 -15.90 1.65
C ARG A 31 -18.46 -14.88 2.71
N GLU A 32 -17.32 -15.12 3.35
CA GLU A 32 -16.77 -14.34 4.46
C GLU A 32 -15.84 -13.21 3.99
N ASP A 33 -15.24 -13.32 2.81
CA ASP A 33 -14.31 -12.34 2.23
C ASP A 33 -14.99 -11.45 1.20
N ARG A 34 -15.56 -10.35 1.71
CA ARG A 34 -16.15 -9.26 0.94
C ARG A 34 -15.40 -7.97 1.24
N PHE A 35 -15.03 -7.24 0.19
CA PHE A 35 -14.25 -6.02 0.26
C PHE A 35 -14.98 -4.90 -0.47
N ARG A 36 -14.93 -3.69 0.09
CA ARG A 36 -15.48 -2.48 -0.53
C ARG A 36 -14.33 -1.68 -1.09
N LEU A 37 -14.22 -1.62 -2.42
CA LEU A 37 -13.22 -0.85 -3.12
C LEU A 37 -13.75 0.55 -3.38
N GLN A 38 -13.18 1.53 -2.68
CA GLN A 38 -13.40 2.95 -2.91
C GLN A 38 -12.03 3.59 -3.11
N PRO A 39 -11.75 4.23 -4.26
CA PRO A 39 -10.44 4.78 -4.52
C PRO A 39 -10.14 5.97 -3.60
N PRO A 40 -8.87 6.29 -3.34
CA PRO A 40 -8.50 7.54 -2.68
C PRO A 40 -9.13 8.76 -3.34
N GLN A 41 -9.37 9.82 -2.57
CA GLN A 41 -10.02 11.03 -3.08
C GLN A 41 -9.29 11.61 -4.30
N GLY A 42 -10.04 11.92 -5.35
CA GLY A 42 -9.50 12.47 -6.60
C GLY A 42 -8.84 11.44 -7.52
N ALA A 43 -8.76 10.17 -7.12
CA ALA A 43 -8.27 9.09 -7.98
C ALA A 43 -9.41 8.50 -8.83
N GLN A 44 -9.06 8.06 -10.03
CA GLN A 44 -9.94 7.35 -10.93
C GLN A 44 -9.84 5.85 -10.67
N LEU A 45 -10.96 5.14 -10.78
CA LEU A 45 -11.04 3.70 -10.61
C LEU A 45 -11.61 3.06 -11.87
N LYS A 46 -10.93 2.04 -12.39
CA LYS A 46 -11.38 1.20 -13.49
C LYS A 46 -11.34 -0.27 -13.07
N LEU A 47 -12.45 -0.99 -13.28
CA LEU A 47 -12.51 -2.43 -13.03
C LEU A 47 -12.19 -3.16 -14.34
N GLU A 48 -11.01 -3.75 -14.43
CA GLU A 48 -10.56 -4.45 -15.65
C GLU A 48 -11.17 -5.84 -15.77
N LYS A 49 -11.33 -6.54 -14.64
CA LYS A 49 -11.83 -7.91 -14.61
C LYS A 49 -12.55 -8.18 -13.30
N TYR A 50 -13.68 -8.86 -13.36
CA TYR A 50 -14.35 -9.37 -12.16
C TYR A 50 -15.04 -10.70 -12.40
N MET A 51 -14.61 -11.70 -11.64
CA MET A 51 -15.21 -13.02 -11.56
C MET A 51 -15.43 -13.33 -10.07
N PRO A 52 -16.67 -13.22 -9.55
CA PRO A 52 -16.96 -13.46 -8.15
C PRO A 52 -16.42 -14.80 -7.67
N ASN A 53 -15.91 -14.83 -6.43
CA ASN A 53 -15.30 -16.01 -5.81
C ASN A 53 -14.07 -16.57 -6.54
N ARG A 54 -13.44 -15.78 -7.43
CA ARG A 54 -12.22 -16.17 -8.15
C ARG A 54 -11.19 -15.05 -8.21
N ILE A 55 -11.52 -13.97 -8.90
CA ILE A 55 -10.56 -12.88 -9.17
C ILE A 55 -11.27 -11.54 -9.39
N ALA A 56 -10.67 -10.46 -8.91
CA ALA A 56 -10.99 -9.10 -9.35
C ALA A 56 -9.69 -8.35 -9.66
N VAL A 57 -9.65 -7.64 -10.78
CA VAL A 57 -8.54 -6.76 -11.16
C VAL A 57 -9.09 -5.37 -11.33
N ALA A 58 -8.54 -4.43 -10.57
CA ALA A 58 -8.88 -3.02 -10.63
C ALA A 58 -7.63 -2.18 -10.84
N GLU A 59 -7.75 -1.13 -11.63
CA GLU A 59 -6.72 -0.12 -11.82
C GLU A 59 -7.18 1.19 -11.19
N ILE A 60 -6.28 1.83 -10.45
CA ILE A 60 -6.48 3.13 -9.83
C ILE A 60 -5.42 4.07 -10.35
N THR A 61 -5.85 5.19 -10.92
CA THR A 61 -4.95 6.27 -11.35
C THR A 61 -5.11 7.45 -10.41
N GLY A 62 -4.01 7.88 -9.81
CA GLY A 62 -4.00 9.03 -8.92
C GLY A 62 -4.35 10.35 -9.62
N PRO A 63 -4.74 11.38 -8.86
CA PRO A 63 -4.95 12.72 -9.40
C PRO A 63 -3.69 13.17 -10.15
N GLN A 64 -3.88 13.82 -11.31
CA GLN A 64 -2.78 14.30 -12.16
C GLN A 64 -1.74 13.20 -12.52
N GLN A 65 -2.15 11.93 -12.51
CA GLN A 65 -1.29 10.77 -12.81
C GLN A 65 -0.07 10.62 -11.86
N GLN A 66 -0.17 11.14 -10.64
CA GLN A 66 0.92 11.06 -9.64
C GLN A 66 1.30 9.61 -9.27
N TYR A 67 0.37 8.67 -9.40
CA TYR A 67 0.61 7.25 -9.21
C TYR A 67 -0.34 6.41 -10.08
N GLN A 68 0.04 5.16 -10.31
CA GLN A 68 -0.84 4.12 -10.86
C GLN A 68 -0.77 2.91 -9.95
N MET A 69 -1.92 2.35 -9.58
CA MET A 69 -2.01 1.18 -8.73
C MET A 69 -2.92 0.14 -9.36
N GLN A 70 -2.41 -1.05 -9.62
CA GLN A 70 -3.22 -2.21 -9.98
C GLN A 70 -3.44 -3.05 -8.72
N LEU A 71 -4.70 -3.35 -8.42
CA LEU A 71 -5.12 -4.24 -7.35
C LEU A 71 -5.68 -5.53 -7.96
N THR A 72 -5.08 -6.66 -7.65
CA THR A 72 -5.56 -7.97 -8.06
C THR A 72 -5.93 -8.80 -6.84
N PHE A 73 -7.24 -8.90 -6.58
CA PHE A 73 -7.84 -9.72 -5.54
C PHE A 73 -7.98 -11.16 -6.07
N LEU A 74 -7.50 -12.12 -5.30
CA LEU A 74 -7.54 -13.53 -5.63
C LEU A 74 -8.27 -14.27 -4.52
N ALA A 75 -9.26 -15.09 -4.88
CA ALA A 75 -9.80 -16.07 -3.98
C ALA A 75 -8.72 -17.13 -3.71
N SER A 76 -8.32 -17.28 -2.45
CA SER A 76 -7.43 -18.33 -2.01
C SER A 76 -8.32 -19.49 -1.56
N LEU A 77 -8.26 -20.61 -2.26
CA LEU A 77 -8.94 -21.82 -1.80
C LEU A 77 -8.24 -22.28 -0.51
N ALA A 78 -8.97 -22.35 0.61
CA ALA A 78 -8.46 -22.82 1.90
C ALA A 78 -7.76 -24.18 1.80
N SER A 79 -8.17 -25.02 0.85
CA SER A 79 -7.62 -26.35 0.58
C SER A 79 -6.24 -26.34 -0.08
N GLU A 80 -5.82 -25.23 -0.71
CA GLU A 80 -4.60 -25.23 -1.53
C GLU A 80 -3.36 -24.80 -0.72
N GLY A 81 -3.50 -24.14 0.43
CA GLY A 81 -2.35 -23.85 1.31
C GLY A 81 -1.23 -22.98 0.72
N VAL A 82 -1.39 -22.50 -0.52
CA VAL A 82 -0.30 -21.95 -1.35
C VAL A 82 0.14 -20.56 -0.88
N LEU A 83 -0.67 -19.80 -0.14
CA LEU A 83 -0.36 -18.43 0.26
C LEU A 83 -0.80 -18.14 1.71
N ASN A 84 -0.63 -19.12 2.59
CA ASN A 84 -1.11 -19.06 3.97
C ASN A 84 -0.04 -18.61 4.98
N ASP A 85 1.24 -18.62 4.58
CA ASP A 85 2.38 -18.24 5.40
C ASP A 85 3.27 -17.21 4.67
N ALA A 86 4.11 -16.53 5.44
CA ALA A 86 4.97 -15.45 4.95
C ALA A 86 5.94 -15.93 3.87
N ASP A 87 6.57 -17.10 4.07
CA ASP A 87 7.56 -17.65 3.15
C ASP A 87 6.97 -17.94 1.77
N LYS A 88 5.76 -18.50 1.72
CA LYS A 88 5.08 -18.76 0.45
C LYS A 88 4.65 -17.47 -0.26
N LEU A 89 4.13 -16.49 0.49
CA LEU A 89 3.80 -15.17 -0.05
C LEU A 89 5.03 -14.47 -0.62
N GLU A 90 6.14 -14.52 0.09
CA GLU A 90 7.43 -14.02 -0.37
C GLU A 90 7.88 -14.72 -1.65
N ASN A 91 7.86 -16.06 -1.67
CA ASN A 91 8.25 -16.83 -2.85
C ASN A 91 7.40 -16.50 -4.08
N ALA A 92 6.08 -16.42 -3.90
CA ALA A 92 5.16 -16.05 -4.97
C ALA A 92 5.40 -14.61 -5.46
N LEU A 93 5.69 -13.68 -4.55
CA LEU A 93 6.04 -12.31 -4.88
C LEU A 93 7.34 -12.23 -5.69
N ARG A 94 8.39 -12.96 -5.26
CA ARG A 94 9.67 -13.05 -5.98
C ARG A 94 9.46 -13.57 -7.40
N VAL A 95 8.69 -14.65 -7.57
CA VAL A 95 8.39 -15.23 -8.89
C VAL A 95 7.69 -14.20 -9.78
N ARG A 96 6.66 -13.53 -9.26
CA ARG A 96 5.93 -12.50 -10.01
C ARG A 96 6.83 -11.33 -10.41
N ALA A 97 7.71 -10.90 -9.52
CA ALA A 97 8.52 -9.72 -9.77
C ALA A 97 9.70 -9.95 -10.76
N ARG A 98 9.98 -11.20 -11.16
CA ARG A 98 11.04 -11.56 -12.13
C ARG A 98 10.89 -10.86 -13.48
N GLU A 99 9.66 -10.61 -13.91
CA GLU A 99 9.43 -9.93 -15.19
C GLU A 99 9.92 -8.47 -15.19
N PHE A 100 10.01 -7.82 -14.02
CA PHE A 100 10.39 -6.42 -13.91
C PHE A 100 11.89 -6.21 -13.74
N LEU A 101 12.62 -7.18 -13.15
CA LEU A 101 14.06 -7.05 -12.85
C LEU A 101 14.93 -6.59 -14.04
N PRO A 102 14.72 -7.07 -15.29
CA PRO A 102 15.56 -6.63 -16.41
C PRO A 102 15.56 -5.11 -16.64
N GLN A 103 14.48 -4.42 -16.23
CA GLN A 103 14.28 -2.98 -16.40
C GLN A 103 14.66 -2.17 -15.15
N CYS A 104 15.02 -2.84 -14.05
CA CYS A 104 15.26 -2.20 -12.76
C CYS A 104 16.74 -2.09 -12.40
N VAL A 105 17.07 -1.21 -11.46
CA VAL A 105 18.44 -1.06 -10.92
C VAL A 105 18.80 -2.24 -10.03
N GLU A 106 17.82 -2.79 -9.33
CA GLU A 106 17.99 -3.88 -8.38
C GLU A 106 18.44 -5.16 -9.10
N GLN A 107 19.56 -5.73 -8.63
CA GLN A 107 20.08 -7.00 -9.12
C GLN A 107 19.57 -8.20 -8.30
N LEU A 108 19.05 -7.95 -7.11
CA LEU A 108 18.55 -8.94 -6.16
C LEU A 108 17.18 -8.54 -5.64
N PHE A 109 16.30 -9.52 -5.41
CA PHE A 109 15.04 -9.29 -4.73
C PHE A 109 15.28 -9.04 -3.24
N ARG A 110 14.93 -7.84 -2.79
CA ARG A 110 14.79 -7.52 -1.37
C ARG A 110 13.31 -7.53 -1.02
N VAL A 111 12.91 -8.49 -0.20
CA VAL A 111 11.53 -8.60 0.27
C VAL A 111 11.46 -8.03 1.66
N TYR A 112 10.50 -7.12 1.83
CA TYR A 112 10.24 -6.41 3.06
C TYR A 112 9.05 -7.09 3.74
N PRO A 113 9.26 -7.75 4.89
CA PRO A 113 8.18 -8.42 5.60
C PRO A 113 7.24 -7.38 6.19
N ALA A 114 5.94 -7.64 6.09
CA ALA A 114 4.92 -6.87 6.75
C ALA A 114 3.91 -7.82 7.39
N ASN A 115 3.28 -7.36 8.48
CA ASN A 115 2.28 -8.14 9.17
C ASN A 115 1.04 -7.29 9.50
N PRO A 116 0.38 -6.71 8.48
CA PRO A 116 -0.81 -5.91 8.70
C PRO A 116 -1.85 -6.82 9.36
N ALA A 117 -2.36 -6.39 10.53
CA ALA A 117 -3.39 -7.12 11.26
C ALA A 117 -3.05 -8.55 11.69
N GLY A 118 -1.77 -8.90 11.84
CA GLY A 118 -1.38 -10.27 12.14
C GLY A 118 -1.53 -11.23 10.94
N ARG A 119 -1.71 -10.70 9.72
CA ARG A 119 -1.69 -11.48 8.48
C ARG A 119 -0.38 -11.29 7.72
N PRO A 120 0.18 -12.36 7.14
CA PRO A 120 1.42 -12.28 6.40
C PRO A 120 1.27 -11.39 5.18
N ALA A 121 2.27 -10.53 4.98
CA ALA A 121 2.42 -9.69 3.82
C ALA A 121 3.90 -9.53 3.47
N ALA A 122 4.15 -9.26 2.20
CA ALA A 122 5.47 -9.03 1.67
C ALA A 122 5.37 -7.95 0.59
N LEU A 123 6.36 -7.09 0.52
CA LEU A 123 6.53 -6.20 -0.62
C LEU A 123 7.98 -6.14 -1.08
N LEU A 124 8.13 -5.77 -2.33
CA LEU A 124 9.36 -5.48 -3.02
C LEU A 124 9.22 -4.09 -3.59
N TYR A 125 10.28 -3.31 -3.47
CA TYR A 125 10.40 -2.04 -4.16
C TYR A 125 11.48 -2.16 -5.23
N LEU A 126 11.19 -1.59 -6.41
CA LEU A 126 12.02 -1.60 -7.59
C LEU A 126 12.14 -0.19 -8.15
N THR A 127 13.33 0.14 -8.64
CA THR A 127 13.66 1.42 -9.26
C THR A 127 13.85 1.20 -10.75
N ASP A 128 13.10 1.92 -11.58
CA ASP A 128 13.28 1.90 -13.03
C ASP A 128 14.67 2.44 -13.40
N ARG A 129 15.46 1.64 -14.10
CA ARG A 129 16.82 1.99 -14.54
C ARG A 129 16.83 3.25 -15.40
N LYS A 130 15.78 3.48 -16.20
CA LYS A 130 15.62 4.69 -17.04
C LYS A 130 15.57 5.97 -16.20
N TYR A 131 15.10 5.89 -14.96
CA TYR A 131 14.78 7.04 -14.10
C TYR A 131 15.57 7.10 -12.80
N ALA A 132 16.54 6.20 -12.60
CA ALA A 132 17.35 6.14 -11.39
C ALA A 132 17.95 7.50 -10.99
N GLU A 133 18.46 8.26 -11.98
CA GLU A 133 19.19 9.51 -11.75
C GLU A 133 18.45 10.77 -12.24
N LYS A 134 17.23 10.64 -12.80
CA LYS A 134 16.49 11.78 -13.35
C LYS A 134 15.00 11.71 -13.07
N LEU A 135 14.32 12.85 -13.06
CA LEU A 135 12.88 12.89 -12.86
C LEU A 135 12.16 12.38 -14.12
N PRO A 136 11.18 11.48 -13.96
CA PRO A 136 10.37 11.03 -15.10
C PRO A 136 9.41 12.15 -15.56
N PRO A 137 9.03 12.14 -16.85
CA PRO A 137 7.96 12.99 -17.34
C PRO A 137 6.60 12.60 -16.72
N ALA A 138 5.59 13.45 -16.90
CA ALA A 138 4.23 13.15 -16.45
C ALA A 138 3.70 11.85 -17.08
N GLY A 139 3.05 11.02 -16.27
CA GLY A 139 2.54 9.72 -16.70
C GLY A 139 3.57 8.58 -16.73
N GLU A 140 4.83 8.87 -16.38
CA GLU A 140 5.88 7.87 -16.15
C GLU A 140 6.31 7.87 -14.69
N TRP A 141 6.82 6.72 -14.23
CA TRP A 141 7.12 6.49 -12.83
C TRP A 141 8.53 5.96 -12.62
N ARG A 142 9.21 6.50 -11.61
CA ARG A 142 10.55 6.06 -11.21
C ARG A 142 10.51 4.75 -10.43
N TYR A 143 9.46 4.53 -9.65
CA TYR A 143 9.39 3.46 -8.68
C TYR A 143 8.22 2.52 -8.95
N LEU A 144 8.46 1.22 -8.76
CA LEU A 144 7.47 0.15 -8.77
C LEU A 144 7.53 -0.61 -7.45
N THR A 145 6.41 -0.63 -6.72
CA THR A 145 6.22 -1.49 -5.56
C THR A 145 5.35 -2.67 -5.95
N CYS A 146 5.90 -3.87 -5.84
CA CYS A 146 5.16 -5.12 -5.97
C CYS A 146 4.84 -5.61 -4.56
N GLY A 147 3.58 -5.91 -4.26
CA GLY A 147 3.25 -6.49 -2.96
C GLY A 147 2.19 -7.56 -3.03
N MET A 148 2.19 -8.39 -1.99
CA MET A 148 1.26 -9.49 -1.80
C MET A 148 0.93 -9.59 -0.31
N VAL A 149 -0.35 -9.56 0.01
CA VAL A 149 -0.86 -9.55 1.38
C VAL A 149 -2.07 -10.47 1.50
N ARG A 150 -2.10 -11.27 2.56
CA ARG A 150 -3.31 -12.01 2.91
C ARG A 150 -4.32 -11.06 3.54
N ILE A 151 -5.46 -10.87 2.88
CA ILE A 151 -6.48 -9.89 3.28
C ILE A 151 -7.65 -10.52 4.03
N GLY A 152 -7.77 -11.85 3.99
CA GLY A 152 -8.83 -12.61 4.63
C GLY A 152 -8.47 -14.09 4.70
N ASP A 153 -9.38 -14.90 5.23
CA ASP A 153 -9.10 -16.33 5.42
C ASP A 153 -9.11 -17.11 4.10
N ASN A 154 -9.75 -16.58 3.07
CA ASN A 154 -9.83 -17.18 1.73
C ASN A 154 -9.51 -16.15 0.64
N ALA A 155 -8.71 -15.13 0.95
CA ALA A 155 -8.40 -14.07 0.00
C ALA A 155 -6.99 -13.50 0.15
N VAL A 156 -6.33 -13.29 -0.99
CA VAL A 156 -5.04 -12.63 -1.13
C VAL A 156 -5.21 -11.42 -2.03
N LEU A 157 -4.63 -10.28 -1.65
CA LEU A 157 -4.47 -9.13 -2.53
C LEU A 157 -3.03 -9.08 -3.00
N THR A 158 -2.88 -8.93 -4.31
CA THR A 158 -1.63 -8.54 -4.92
C THR A 158 -1.77 -7.15 -5.48
N TYR A 159 -0.70 -6.36 -5.45
CA TYR A 159 -0.71 -5.02 -5.99
C TYR A 159 0.58 -4.66 -6.67
N LEU A 160 0.46 -3.82 -7.70
CA LEU A 160 1.56 -3.13 -8.35
C LEU A 160 1.29 -1.64 -8.19
N LEU A 161 2.17 -0.92 -7.49
CA LEU A 161 2.08 0.51 -7.29
C LEU A 161 3.25 1.20 -7.97
N LYS A 162 2.96 2.00 -8.99
CA LYS A 162 3.92 2.86 -9.67
C LYS A 162 3.81 4.28 -9.13
N THR A 163 4.93 4.89 -8.78
CA THR A 163 4.96 6.26 -8.21
C THR A 163 6.34 6.92 -8.42
N ASN A 164 6.42 8.23 -8.12
CA ASN A 164 7.65 9.02 -8.16
C ASN A 164 8.21 9.35 -6.77
N SER A 165 7.56 8.87 -5.72
CA SER A 165 7.99 9.10 -4.34
C SER A 165 7.83 7.83 -3.50
N ILE A 166 8.87 7.49 -2.75
CA ILE A 166 8.85 6.47 -1.70
C ILE A 166 9.38 7.05 -0.39
N GLY A 167 9.02 6.42 0.74
CA GLY A 167 9.39 6.93 2.07
C GLY A 167 8.72 8.27 2.42
N THR A 168 7.74 8.72 1.62
CA THR A 168 6.99 9.96 1.86
C THR A 168 5.65 9.70 2.54
N PRO A 169 5.06 10.72 3.20
CA PRO A 169 3.70 10.61 3.74
C PRO A 169 2.66 10.20 2.68
N GLU A 170 2.80 10.66 1.44
CA GLU A 170 1.95 10.31 0.30
C GLU A 170 2.02 8.81 0.02
N TYR A 171 3.24 8.27 -0.08
CA TYR A 171 3.47 6.85 -0.29
C TYR A 171 2.91 6.01 0.87
N ALA A 172 3.14 6.44 2.11
CA ALA A 172 2.58 5.79 3.29
C ALA A 172 1.04 5.74 3.27
N ARG A 173 0.36 6.79 2.77
CA ARG A 173 -1.09 6.80 2.58
C ARG A 173 -1.56 5.77 1.55
N LEU A 174 -0.78 5.54 0.49
CA LEU A 174 -1.08 4.52 -0.52
C LEU A 174 -0.92 3.10 0.03
N LEU A 175 0.12 2.83 0.81
CA LEU A 175 0.27 1.54 1.50
C LEU A 175 -0.85 1.33 2.53
N LYS A 176 -1.20 2.36 3.30
CA LYS A 176 -2.34 2.31 4.24
C LYS A 176 -3.67 2.02 3.53
N PHE A 177 -3.85 2.51 2.31
CA PHE A 177 -5.01 2.20 1.49
C PHE A 177 -5.04 0.70 1.13
N VAL A 178 -3.91 0.10 0.73
CA VAL A 178 -3.81 -1.35 0.52
C VAL A 178 -4.13 -2.11 1.81
N ASP A 179 -3.53 -1.69 2.93
CA ASP A 179 -3.74 -2.35 4.22
C ASP A 179 -5.20 -2.30 4.64
N SER A 180 -5.97 -1.29 4.20
CA SER A 180 -7.39 -1.12 4.54
C SER A 180 -8.26 -2.33 4.20
N PHE A 181 -7.85 -3.15 3.23
CA PHE A 181 -8.55 -4.37 2.84
C PHE A 181 -8.29 -5.56 3.76
N VAL A 182 -7.26 -5.50 4.61
CA VAL A 182 -6.87 -6.61 5.48
C VAL A 182 -7.86 -6.75 6.63
N LYS A 183 -8.40 -7.96 6.82
CA LYS A 183 -9.25 -8.38 7.95
C LYS A 183 -8.40 -8.96 9.09
N PRO A 184 -8.85 -8.95 10.36
CA PRO A 184 -8.03 -9.46 11.45
C PRO A 184 -7.75 -10.95 11.25
N ALA A 185 -6.55 -11.44 11.57
CA ALA A 185 -6.30 -12.88 11.60
C ALA A 185 -7.17 -13.55 12.67
N ALA A 186 -7.76 -14.72 12.37
CA ALA A 186 -8.57 -15.46 13.35
C ALA A 186 -7.77 -15.90 14.58
N SER A 187 -6.45 -16.08 14.43
CA SER A 187 -5.49 -16.43 15.48
C SER A 187 -4.76 -15.22 16.08
N ALA A 188 -5.16 -13.99 15.76
CA ALA A 188 -4.60 -12.82 16.43
C ALA A 188 -4.87 -12.92 17.95
N PRO A 189 -3.93 -12.47 18.81
CA PRO A 189 -4.13 -12.49 20.27
C PRO A 189 -5.49 -11.90 20.63
N ALA A 190 -6.23 -12.54 21.52
CA ALA A 190 -7.55 -12.09 21.93
C ALA A 190 -7.49 -10.61 22.38
N GLY A 191 -8.08 -9.71 21.59
CA GLY A 191 -8.08 -8.26 21.83
C GLY A 191 -7.24 -7.42 20.87
N ALA A 192 -6.36 -8.00 20.04
CA ALA A 192 -5.59 -7.25 19.05
C ALA A 192 -6.46 -6.85 17.85
N LYS A 193 -6.96 -5.62 17.81
CA LYS A 193 -7.69 -5.12 16.63
C LYS A 193 -6.71 -4.55 15.59
N ILE A 194 -7.07 -4.66 14.32
CA ILE A 194 -6.35 -4.02 13.19
C ILE A 194 -6.14 -2.53 13.40
N SER A 195 -7.17 -1.88 13.93
CA SER A 195 -7.12 -0.46 14.28
C SER A 195 -5.93 -0.17 15.18
N ASP A 196 -5.57 -1.10 16.05
CA ASP A 196 -4.65 -0.87 17.16
C ASP A 196 -3.21 -1.01 16.69
N SER A 197 -2.90 -2.00 15.85
CA SER A 197 -1.57 -2.07 15.21
C SER A 197 -1.34 -0.89 14.25
N ARG A 198 -2.38 -0.48 13.50
CA ARG A 198 -2.31 0.73 12.68
C ARG A 198 -2.19 2.00 13.51
N ALA A 199 -2.82 2.05 14.68
CA ALA A 199 -2.70 3.17 15.61
C ALA A 199 -1.30 3.22 16.22
N ALA A 200 -0.71 2.08 16.56
CA ALA A 200 0.67 1.99 17.03
C ALA A 200 1.66 2.51 15.98
N VAL A 201 1.55 2.07 14.73
CA VAL A 201 2.39 2.60 13.63
C VAL A 201 2.15 4.10 13.45
N GLN A 202 0.91 4.59 13.53
CA GLN A 202 0.64 6.03 13.46
C GLN A 202 1.21 6.81 14.65
N ALA A 203 1.18 6.25 15.86
CA ALA A 203 1.77 6.85 17.05
C ALA A 203 3.29 6.96 16.88
N LEU A 204 3.94 5.91 16.36
CA LEU A 204 5.35 5.92 15.98
C LEU A 204 5.63 7.04 14.97
N ILE A 205 4.93 7.08 13.83
CA ILE A 205 5.18 8.12 12.80
C ILE A 205 4.92 9.54 13.34
N ARG A 206 3.96 9.72 14.27
CA ARG A 206 3.73 11.04 14.88
C ARG A 206 4.83 11.44 15.85
N ALA A 207 5.34 10.51 16.66
CA ALA A 207 6.40 10.77 17.63
C ALA A 207 7.78 10.88 16.97
N THR A 208 7.98 10.15 15.86
CA THR A 208 9.25 9.97 15.17
C THR A 208 9.00 9.98 13.65
N PRO A 209 8.81 11.17 13.03
CA PRO A 209 8.45 11.28 11.62
C PRO A 209 9.42 10.58 10.65
N GLU A 210 10.70 10.54 10.97
CA GLU A 210 11.75 9.86 10.21
C GLU A 210 11.55 8.34 10.12
N ALA A 211 10.79 7.73 11.05
CA ALA A 211 10.43 6.32 11.00
C ALA A 211 9.57 5.97 9.75
N ALA A 212 9.01 6.97 9.06
CA ALA A 212 8.27 6.77 7.80
C ALA A 212 9.14 6.18 6.69
N ALA A 213 10.46 6.38 6.73
CA ALA A 213 11.41 5.78 5.80
C ALA A 213 11.53 4.25 5.95
N TYR A 214 11.02 3.70 7.06
CA TYR A 214 11.10 2.27 7.43
C TYR A 214 9.75 1.54 7.26
N LEU A 215 8.73 2.20 6.70
CA LEU A 215 7.48 1.53 6.35
C LEU A 215 7.70 0.53 5.20
N PRO A 216 7.04 -0.64 5.20
CA PRO A 216 6.05 -1.09 6.17
C PRO A 216 6.69 -1.68 7.44
N PHE A 217 5.99 -1.56 8.57
CA PHE A 217 6.38 -2.22 9.83
C PHE A 217 5.68 -3.57 9.98
N THR A 218 6.41 -4.56 10.47
CA THR A 218 5.83 -5.73 11.15
C THR A 218 5.41 -5.32 12.55
N ALA A 219 4.19 -5.65 12.96
CA ALA A 219 3.66 -5.30 14.27
C ALA A 219 3.30 -6.55 15.07
N THR A 220 3.90 -6.70 16.25
CA THR A 220 3.69 -7.84 17.16
C THR A 220 3.29 -7.32 18.53
N LEU A 221 2.18 -7.82 19.08
CA LEU A 221 1.73 -7.45 20.42
C LEU A 221 2.43 -8.33 21.46
N ASN A 222 3.25 -7.71 22.32
CA ASN A 222 3.99 -8.35 23.40
C ASN A 222 3.55 -7.77 24.75
N GLY A 223 2.60 -8.43 25.41
CA GLY A 223 2.02 -7.95 26.67
C GLY A 223 1.33 -6.60 26.48
N SER A 224 1.86 -5.55 27.13
CA SER A 224 1.34 -4.18 27.07
C SER A 224 2.00 -3.28 26.01
N HIS A 225 2.76 -3.86 25.07
CA HIS A 225 3.50 -3.09 24.06
C HIS A 225 3.32 -3.69 22.66
N TRP A 226 3.21 -2.82 21.66
CA TRP A 226 3.40 -3.18 20.27
C TRP A 226 4.88 -3.08 19.94
N GLN A 227 5.51 -4.17 19.55
CA GLN A 227 6.81 -4.17 18.90
C GLN A 227 6.62 -3.95 17.41
N LEU A 228 7.32 -2.94 16.87
CA LEU A 228 7.27 -2.54 15.47
C LEU A 228 8.66 -2.68 14.86
N ASP A 229 8.81 -3.61 13.91
CA ASP A 229 10.07 -3.88 13.23
C ASP A 229 9.94 -3.43 11.76
N GLY A 230 10.74 -2.46 11.34
CA GLY A 230 10.67 -1.85 10.01
C GLY A 230 12.03 -1.83 9.34
N SER A 231 12.05 -2.10 8.05
CA SER A 231 13.29 -2.10 7.27
C SER A 231 13.23 -0.97 6.26
N ARG A 232 14.33 -0.23 6.13
CA ARG A 232 14.38 0.92 5.22
C ARG A 232 14.16 0.46 3.78
N LEU A 233 13.21 1.09 3.10
CA LEU A 233 12.97 0.89 1.67
C LEU A 233 14.00 1.68 0.85
N ASP A 234 15.25 1.20 0.85
CA ASP A 234 16.34 1.82 0.10
C ASP A 234 17.25 0.74 -0.50
N ASN A 235 17.50 0.85 -1.80
CA ASN A 235 18.37 -0.06 -2.55
C ASN A 235 19.86 0.32 -2.41
N THR A 236 20.16 1.50 -1.87
CA THR A 236 21.52 1.97 -1.57
C THR A 236 21.95 1.65 -0.13
N ALA A 237 21.00 1.32 0.75
CA ALA A 237 21.30 0.98 2.14
C ALA A 237 21.89 -0.44 2.27
N PRO A 238 22.77 -0.68 3.27
CA PRO A 238 23.22 -2.02 3.64
C PRO A 238 22.03 -2.94 3.91
N LEU A 239 22.21 -4.26 3.71
CA LEU A 239 21.16 -5.28 3.83
C LEU A 239 20.39 -5.32 5.17
N ASN A 240 20.85 -4.58 6.19
CA ASN A 240 20.38 -4.69 7.58
C ASN A 240 19.99 -3.34 8.23
N ASP A 241 19.61 -2.31 7.46
CA ASP A 241 19.05 -1.08 8.06
C ASP A 241 17.59 -1.32 8.51
N THR A 242 17.47 -2.07 9.61
CA THR A 242 16.23 -2.38 10.31
C THR A 242 16.18 -1.59 11.61
N ARG A 243 15.00 -1.06 11.93
CA ARG A 243 14.72 -0.35 13.17
C ARG A 243 13.66 -1.09 13.94
N HIS A 244 13.84 -1.11 15.26
CA HIS A 244 12.97 -1.78 16.20
C HIS A 244 12.39 -0.73 17.14
N TYR A 245 11.07 -0.64 17.21
CA TYR A 245 10.39 0.29 18.10
C TYR A 245 9.42 -0.45 19.01
N GLN A 246 9.12 0.16 20.14
CA GLN A 246 8.01 -0.23 21.01
C GLN A 246 7.03 0.93 21.14
N VAL A 247 5.75 0.58 21.16
CA VAL A 247 4.66 1.51 21.43
C VAL A 247 3.79 0.95 22.56
N GLU A 248 3.78 1.62 23.71
CA GLU A 248 2.92 1.27 24.84
C GLU A 248 1.44 1.30 24.45
N THR A 249 0.68 0.25 24.74
CA THR A 249 -0.73 0.13 24.33
C THR A 249 -1.64 1.12 25.06
N ALA A 250 -1.32 1.42 26.32
CA ALA A 250 -2.14 2.29 27.17
C ALA A 250 -1.90 3.79 26.90
N THR A 251 -0.64 4.18 26.65
CA THR A 251 -0.22 5.58 26.59
C THR A 251 0.14 6.03 25.17
N GLY A 252 0.41 5.10 24.26
CA GLY A 252 0.98 5.39 22.94
C GLY A 252 2.43 5.88 22.98
N LYS A 253 3.10 5.81 24.15
CA LYS A 253 4.50 6.22 24.29
C LYS A 253 5.40 5.35 23.44
N VAL A 254 6.34 5.99 22.75
CA VAL A 254 7.23 5.36 21.78
C VAL A 254 8.65 5.29 22.34
N SER A 255 9.31 4.16 22.15
CA SER A 255 10.74 3.97 22.40
C SER A 255 11.39 3.21 21.24
N GLU A 256 12.62 3.57 20.90
CA GLU A 256 13.44 2.79 19.97
C GLU A 256 14.25 1.75 20.76
N LEU A 257 14.25 0.51 20.28
CA LEU A 257 15.06 -0.57 20.81
C LEU A 257 16.40 -0.60 20.09
N LYS A 258 17.47 -0.81 20.86
CA LYS A 258 18.83 -0.99 20.35
C LYS A 258 19.11 -2.44 19.98
#